data_AF-A0A7S2EJJ0-F1
#
_entry.id   AF-A0A7S2EJJ0-F1
#
_cell.length_a   1.000
_cell.length_b   1.000
_cell.length_c   1.000
_cell.angle_alpha   90.00
_cell.angle_beta   90.00
_cell.angle_gamma   90.00
#
_symmetry.space_group_name_H-M   'P 1'
#
loop_
_entity.id
_entity.type
_entity.pdbx_description
1 polymer ?
#
loop_
_entity_poly.entity_id
_entity_poly.type
_entity_poly.pdbx_seq_one_letter_code
_entity_poly.pdbx_strand_id
1 'polypeptide(L)'
;TAMGTLAALAIGNSFVHGVVQSKYGMYVWTNAFNASAPHCSGVYPSDKTGDNATCFYHSWNTSAARDHLWASCTVPGRNVTRIFLADVHRRTENGGLNANNECDADLVDVLEEAHSRGIEVYGLYAVSDSAFSEKDLVNNLNEFNTHCGISDTQKFDGAAVNNEHF
;
A
#
# COMPACT_ATOMS: atom_id res chain seq x y z
N THR A 1 -55.05 -32.41 34.06
CA THR A 1 -53.97 -32.18 33.09
C THR A 1 -53.19 -30.97 33.58
N ALA A 2 -52.37 -31.15 34.62
CA ALA A 2 -50.98 -31.62 34.59
C ALA A 2 -50.01 -30.59 33.96
N MET A 3 -49.13 -30.06 34.83
CA MET A 3 -47.82 -29.43 34.58
C MET A 3 -47.84 -28.02 33.97
N GLY A 4 -47.13 -27.02 34.46
CA GLY A 4 -45.99 -27.04 35.38
C GLY A 4 -44.83 -26.27 34.76
N THR A 5 -44.58 -25.08 35.32
CA THR A 5 -43.27 -24.54 35.67
C THR A 5 -42.26 -24.07 34.61
N LEU A 6 -41.63 -22.95 34.99
CA LEU A 6 -40.21 -22.56 34.88
C LEU A 6 -39.73 -21.71 33.70
N ALA A 7 -39.15 -20.58 34.12
CA ALA A 7 -38.44 -19.59 33.36
C ALA A 7 -37.11 -20.11 32.78
N ALA A 8 -36.63 -19.44 31.74
CA ALA A 8 -35.19 -19.30 31.50
C ALA A 8 -34.93 -17.94 30.83
N LEU A 9 -34.41 -17.01 31.64
CA LEU A 9 -33.59 -15.91 31.16
C LEU A 9 -32.31 -16.53 30.59
N ALA A 10 -32.18 -16.58 29.27
CA ALA A 10 -30.90 -16.85 28.62
C ALA A 10 -30.25 -15.51 28.28
N ILE A 11 -29.38 -15.05 29.17
CA ILE A 11 -28.31 -14.11 28.81
C ILE A 11 -27.37 -14.90 27.89
N GLY A 12 -27.68 -14.92 26.61
CA GLY A 12 -26.82 -15.45 25.57
C GLY A 12 -25.71 -14.44 25.31
N ASN A 13 -24.62 -14.55 26.08
CA ASN A 13 -23.37 -13.89 25.74
C ASN A 13 -22.79 -14.64 24.53
N SER A 14 -23.36 -14.39 23.35
CA SER A 14 -22.77 -14.82 22.09
C SER A 14 -21.57 -13.92 21.82
N PHE A 15 -20.44 -14.27 22.42
CA PHE A 15 -19.16 -14.06 21.77
C PHE A 15 -19.19 -14.87 20.48
N VAL A 16 -19.77 -14.27 19.43
CA VAL A 16 -19.34 -14.58 18.07
C VAL A 16 -17.86 -14.24 18.11
N HIS A 17 -17.00 -15.27 18.08
CA HIS A 17 -15.62 -15.09 17.70
C HIS A 17 -15.68 -14.33 16.39
N GLY A 18 -15.45 -13.01 16.44
CA GLY A 18 -15.40 -12.18 15.27
C GLY A 18 -14.49 -12.89 14.30
N VAL A 19 -15.00 -13.21 13.11
CA VAL A 19 -14.15 -13.67 12.03
C VAL A 19 -12.99 -12.68 12.00
N VAL A 20 -11.79 -13.15 12.33
CA VAL A 20 -10.59 -12.33 12.18
C VAL A 20 -10.50 -12.10 10.68
N GLN A 21 -11.03 -10.97 10.22
CA GLN A 21 -10.99 -10.60 8.83
C GLN A 21 -9.51 -10.49 8.50
N SER A 22 -8.99 -11.45 7.74
CA SER A 22 -7.59 -11.47 7.39
C SER A 22 -7.32 -10.22 6.56
N LYS A 23 -6.62 -9.25 7.16
CA LYS A 23 -6.13 -8.08 6.46
C LYS A 23 -4.97 -8.54 5.57
N TYR A 24 -5.19 -8.63 4.26
CA TYR A 24 -4.10 -8.91 3.32
C TYR A 24 -3.28 -7.63 3.13
N GLY A 25 -1.97 -7.76 3.30
CA GLY A 25 -0.99 -6.74 3.00
C GLY A 25 -0.28 -7.05 1.68
N MET A 26 0.10 -6.02 0.93
CA MET A 26 0.84 -6.17 -0.32
C MET A 26 2.02 -5.21 -0.39
N TYR A 27 3.20 -5.72 -0.76
CA TYR A 27 4.34 -4.90 -1.15
C TYR A 27 4.13 -4.34 -2.55
N VAL A 28 4.21 -3.02 -2.68
CA VAL A 28 4.12 -2.32 -3.96
C VAL A 28 5.50 -1.76 -4.28
N TRP A 29 6.32 -2.54 -4.96
CA TRP A 29 7.66 -2.14 -5.40
C TRP A 29 7.61 -1.06 -6.47
N THR A 30 8.71 -0.31 -6.64
CA THR A 30 8.81 0.77 -7.64
C THR A 30 8.36 0.33 -9.03
N ASN A 31 8.82 -0.84 -9.49
CA ASN A 31 8.53 -1.36 -10.81
C ASN A 31 7.68 -2.63 -10.75
N ALA A 32 6.68 -2.71 -11.62
CA ALA A 32 5.84 -3.88 -11.86
C ALA A 32 6.15 -4.51 -13.23
N PHE A 33 5.91 -5.81 -13.34
CA PHE A 33 6.05 -6.55 -14.59
C PHE A 33 4.79 -6.42 -15.45
N ASN A 34 4.94 -5.99 -16.71
CA ASN A 34 3.89 -6.00 -17.72
C ASN A 34 3.98 -7.24 -18.59
N ALA A 35 3.18 -8.26 -18.27
CA ALA A 35 3.10 -9.47 -19.08
C ALA A 35 2.66 -9.22 -20.54
N SER A 36 1.96 -8.11 -20.79
CA SER A 36 1.39 -7.77 -22.10
C SER A 36 2.27 -6.84 -22.93
N ALA A 37 3.41 -6.38 -22.40
CA ALA A 37 4.33 -5.53 -23.17
C ALA A 37 4.98 -6.32 -24.32
N PRO A 38 5.38 -5.66 -25.43
CA PRO A 38 5.75 -6.32 -26.70
C PRO A 38 6.83 -7.39 -26.60
N HIS A 39 7.74 -7.29 -25.62
CA HIS A 39 8.86 -8.21 -25.42
C HIS A 39 8.66 -9.19 -24.27
N CYS A 40 7.47 -9.20 -23.66
CA CYS A 40 7.26 -9.81 -22.35
C CYS A 40 6.35 -11.03 -22.42
N SER A 41 5.38 -11.07 -23.34
CA SER A 41 4.57 -12.25 -23.73
C SER A 41 4.25 -13.26 -22.61
N GLY A 42 3.89 -12.79 -21.40
CA GLY A 42 3.64 -13.63 -20.22
C GLY A 42 4.84 -14.28 -19.54
N VAL A 43 6.06 -14.08 -20.05
CA VAL A 43 7.32 -14.64 -19.52
C VAL A 43 8.09 -13.55 -18.79
N TYR A 44 8.40 -13.79 -17.52
CA TYR A 44 9.29 -12.92 -16.77
C TYR A 44 10.72 -13.05 -17.33
N PRO A 45 11.34 -11.97 -17.85
CA PRO A 45 12.66 -12.08 -18.46
C PRO A 45 13.74 -12.27 -17.38
N SER A 46 14.80 -13.01 -17.73
CA SER A 46 15.95 -13.25 -16.83
C SER A 46 16.84 -12.02 -16.66
N ASP A 47 16.83 -11.10 -17.62
CA ASP A 47 17.43 -9.77 -17.53
C ASP A 47 16.35 -8.68 -17.63
N LYS A 48 16.65 -7.48 -17.13
CA LYS A 48 15.74 -6.33 -17.15
C LYS A 48 16.27 -5.19 -18.02
N THR A 49 17.10 -5.52 -19.00
CA THR A 49 17.86 -4.56 -19.83
C THR A 49 17.51 -4.74 -21.30
N GLY A 50 17.97 -3.81 -22.16
CA GLY A 50 17.67 -3.85 -23.60
C GLY A 50 16.17 -3.84 -23.87
N ASP A 51 15.73 -4.69 -24.80
CA ASP A 51 14.31 -4.81 -25.17
C ASP A 51 13.43 -5.25 -23.98
N ASN A 52 13.96 -6.05 -23.05
CA ASN A 52 13.26 -6.52 -21.85
C ASN A 52 13.05 -5.43 -20.80
N ALA A 53 13.72 -4.28 -20.92
CA ALA A 53 13.45 -3.13 -20.04
C ALA A 53 12.00 -2.63 -20.20
N THR A 54 11.42 -2.78 -21.40
CA THR A 54 10.02 -2.41 -21.68
C THR A 54 9.00 -3.25 -20.91
N CYS A 55 9.42 -4.37 -20.31
CA CYS A 55 8.60 -5.21 -19.47
C CYS A 55 8.38 -4.66 -18.07
N PHE A 56 9.11 -3.62 -17.67
CA PHE A 56 9.04 -3.08 -16.33
C PHE A 56 8.65 -1.61 -16.39
N TYR A 57 7.52 -1.29 -15.78
CA TYR A 57 7.00 0.06 -15.66
C TYR A 57 6.82 0.38 -14.19
N HIS A 58 6.82 1.66 -13.88
CA HIS A 58 6.57 2.10 -12.52
C HIS A 58 5.15 1.69 -12.11
N SER A 59 5.02 1.11 -10.93
CA SER A 59 3.82 0.38 -10.50
C SER A 59 2.62 1.27 -10.11
N TRP A 60 2.80 2.59 -9.99
CA TRP A 60 1.75 3.48 -9.46
C TRP A 60 1.82 4.95 -9.89
N ASN A 61 2.90 5.45 -10.52
CA ASN A 61 3.04 6.89 -10.82
C ASN A 61 2.29 7.37 -12.09
N THR A 62 1.38 6.56 -12.63
CA THR A 62 0.50 6.96 -13.73
C THR A 62 -0.87 6.36 -13.48
N SER A 63 -1.93 7.01 -13.97
CA SER A 63 -3.30 6.49 -13.85
C SER A 63 -3.43 5.05 -14.36
N ALA A 64 -2.83 4.71 -15.51
CA ALA A 64 -2.84 3.35 -16.04
C ALA A 64 -2.12 2.34 -15.12
N ALA A 65 -1.01 2.74 -14.49
CA ALA A 65 -0.33 1.88 -13.52
C ALA A 65 -1.16 1.68 -12.25
N ARG A 66 -1.84 2.73 -11.77
CA ARG A 66 -2.75 2.65 -10.61
C ARG A 66 -3.96 1.76 -10.89
N ASP A 67 -4.54 1.82 -12.10
CA ASP A 67 -5.62 0.92 -12.50
C ASP A 67 -5.20 -0.56 -12.38
N HIS A 68 -3.98 -0.89 -12.83
CA HIS A 68 -3.42 -2.22 -12.67
C HIS A 68 -3.19 -2.59 -11.20
N LEU A 69 -2.65 -1.66 -10.40
CA LEU A 69 -2.47 -1.84 -8.97
C LEU A 69 -3.80 -2.16 -8.28
N TRP A 70 -4.86 -1.38 -8.52
CA TRP A 70 -6.16 -1.58 -7.88
C TRP A 70 -6.88 -2.84 -8.34
N ALA A 71 -6.72 -3.23 -9.60
CA ALA A 71 -7.19 -4.52 -10.09
C ALA A 71 -6.54 -5.69 -9.31
N SER A 72 -5.27 -5.56 -8.95
CA SER A 72 -4.55 -6.57 -8.16
C SER A 72 -5.02 -6.64 -6.69
N CYS A 73 -5.51 -5.53 -6.14
CA CYS A 73 -6.00 -5.45 -4.76
C CYS A 73 -7.38 -6.08 -4.55
N THR A 74 -8.15 -6.31 -5.63
CA THR A 74 -9.57 -6.70 -5.57
C THR A 74 -9.84 -8.15 -6.01
N VAL A 75 -8.81 -9.00 -5.99
CA VAL A 75 -8.96 -10.41 -6.37
C VAL A 75 -9.85 -11.15 -5.36
N PRO A 76 -10.94 -11.82 -5.78
CA PRO A 76 -11.84 -12.54 -4.87
C PRO A 76 -11.09 -13.49 -3.92
N GLY A 77 -11.39 -13.36 -2.62
CA GLY A 77 -10.75 -14.14 -1.56
C GLY A 77 -9.36 -13.63 -1.13
N ARG A 78 -8.85 -12.54 -1.72
CA ARG A 78 -7.55 -11.92 -1.40
C ARG A 78 -7.63 -10.39 -1.45
N ASN A 79 -8.72 -9.82 -0.92
CA ASN A 79 -8.90 -8.38 -0.89
C ASN A 79 -7.81 -7.73 -0.04
N VAL A 80 -6.97 -6.92 -0.67
CA VAL A 80 -5.89 -6.18 -0.01
C VAL A 80 -6.50 -5.00 0.72
N THR A 81 -6.18 -4.88 2.01
CA THR A 81 -6.63 -3.77 2.86
C THR A 81 -5.46 -2.90 3.33
N ARG A 82 -4.23 -3.26 2.96
CA ARG A 82 -3.02 -2.54 3.30
C ARG A 82 -1.97 -2.68 2.20
N ILE A 83 -1.33 -1.59 1.82
CA ILE A 83 -0.17 -1.60 0.92
C ILE A 83 1.06 -0.99 1.58
N PHE A 84 2.23 -1.54 1.23
CA PHE A 84 3.54 -1.01 1.57
C PHE A 84 4.15 -0.41 0.31
N LEU A 85 4.05 0.90 0.15
CA LEU A 85 4.32 1.64 -1.09
C LEU A 85 5.80 2.05 -1.18
N ALA A 86 6.54 1.48 -2.12
CA ALA A 86 7.92 1.84 -2.40
C ALA A 86 8.02 3.08 -3.31
N ASP A 87 9.25 3.57 -3.47
CA ASP A 87 9.59 4.77 -4.25
C ASP A 87 9.03 6.09 -3.68
N VAL A 88 8.81 6.13 -2.37
CA VAL A 88 8.25 7.31 -1.69
C VAL A 88 9.32 8.24 -1.11
N HIS A 89 10.56 7.79 -0.95
CA HIS A 89 11.61 8.55 -0.26
C HIS A 89 11.82 9.94 -0.86
N ARG A 90 12.29 10.02 -2.11
CA ARG A 90 12.53 11.31 -2.78
C ARG A 90 11.28 12.17 -2.94
N ARG A 91 10.11 11.53 -3.01
CA ARG A 91 8.81 12.19 -3.19
C ARG A 91 8.25 12.76 -1.89
N THR A 92 8.82 12.39 -0.75
CA THR A 92 8.42 12.87 0.58
C THR A 92 9.49 13.73 1.23
N GLU A 93 10.71 13.79 0.66
CA GLU A 93 11.73 14.78 1.01
C GLU A 93 11.17 16.21 0.94
N ASN A 94 11.67 17.10 1.81
CA ASN A 94 11.21 18.50 1.92
C ASN A 94 9.69 18.62 2.13
N GLY A 95 9.09 17.70 2.90
CA GLY A 95 7.64 17.64 3.10
C GLY A 95 6.83 17.31 1.84
N GLY A 96 7.47 16.74 0.81
CA GLY A 96 6.83 16.42 -0.47
C GLY A 96 6.67 17.58 -1.43
N LEU A 97 7.29 18.73 -1.14
CA LEU A 97 7.21 19.93 -1.95
C LEU A 97 8.33 19.97 -2.99
N ASN A 98 7.97 20.28 -4.24
CA ASN A 98 8.93 20.57 -5.29
C ASN A 98 9.46 22.02 -5.18
N ALA A 99 10.33 22.43 -6.11
CA ALA A 99 10.92 23.78 -6.14
C ALA A 99 9.90 24.93 -6.32
N ASN A 100 8.67 24.62 -6.76
CA ASN A 100 7.57 25.57 -6.92
C ASN A 100 6.60 25.55 -5.72
N ASN A 101 6.91 24.83 -4.64
CA ASN A 101 6.02 24.55 -3.51
C ASN A 101 4.74 23.79 -3.89
N GLU A 102 4.84 22.88 -4.86
CA GLU A 102 3.74 22.00 -5.25
C GLU A 102 4.00 20.58 -4.74
N CYS A 103 2.94 19.92 -4.27
CA CYS A 103 2.99 18.52 -3.86
C CYS A 103 3.11 17.58 -5.06
N ASP A 104 3.69 16.41 -4.85
CA ASP A 104 3.70 15.32 -5.84
C ASP A 104 2.27 14.83 -6.11
N ALA A 105 1.71 15.25 -7.24
CA ALA A 105 0.32 14.95 -7.60
C ALA A 105 0.08 13.44 -7.76
N ASP A 106 1.04 12.69 -8.30
CA ASP A 106 0.89 11.24 -8.48
C ASP A 106 0.85 10.52 -7.13
N LEU A 107 1.63 10.99 -6.16
CA LEU A 107 1.63 10.45 -4.81
C LEU A 107 0.36 10.83 -4.05
N VAL A 108 -0.16 12.05 -4.23
CA VAL A 108 -1.45 12.45 -3.66
C VAL A 108 -2.58 11.60 -4.23
N ASP A 109 -2.63 11.42 -5.56
CA ASP A 109 -3.64 10.60 -6.24
C ASP A 109 -3.65 9.15 -5.74
N VAL A 110 -2.48 8.51 -5.60
CA VAL A 110 -2.42 7.10 -5.15
C VAL A 110 -2.93 6.94 -3.72
N LEU A 111 -2.70 7.92 -2.84
CA LEU A 111 -3.21 7.92 -1.46
C LEU A 111 -4.74 8.08 -1.45
N GLU A 112 -5.27 9.04 -2.20
CA GLU A 112 -6.71 9.27 -2.28
C GLU A 112 -7.45 8.06 -2.86
N GLU A 113 -6.93 7.50 -3.96
CA GLU A 113 -7.50 6.33 -4.59
C GLU A 113 -7.45 5.11 -3.66
N ALA A 114 -6.35 4.88 -2.94
CA ALA A 114 -6.25 3.80 -1.96
C ALA A 114 -7.28 3.95 -0.83
N HIS A 115 -7.38 5.14 -0.25
CA HIS A 115 -8.30 5.39 0.86
C HIS A 115 -9.77 5.34 0.44
N SER A 116 -10.11 5.81 -0.77
CA SER A 116 -11.45 5.65 -1.34
C SER A 116 -11.88 4.18 -1.45
N ARG A 117 -10.90 3.26 -1.48
CA ARG A 117 -11.08 1.80 -1.55
C ARG A 117 -10.95 1.12 -0.18
N GLY A 118 -10.75 1.88 0.90
CA GLY A 118 -10.53 1.33 2.25
C GLY A 118 -9.19 0.62 2.42
N ILE A 119 -8.17 1.02 1.67
CA ILE A 119 -6.81 0.47 1.74
C ILE A 119 -5.93 1.43 2.54
N GLU A 120 -5.28 0.91 3.58
CA GLU A 120 -4.27 1.65 4.34
C GLU A 120 -2.94 1.71 3.54
N VAL A 121 -2.27 2.87 3.49
CA VAL A 121 -1.01 3.09 2.78
C VAL A 121 0.13 3.38 3.75
N TYR A 122 1.14 2.50 3.74
CA TYR A 122 2.37 2.66 4.51
C TYR A 122 3.53 2.96 3.56
N GLY A 123 4.28 4.04 3.79
CA GLY A 123 5.47 4.35 3.01
C GLY A 123 6.59 3.35 3.31
N LEU A 124 7.10 2.67 2.28
CA LEU A 124 8.10 1.61 2.41
C LEU A 124 9.52 2.14 2.16
N TYR A 125 10.40 1.95 3.14
CA TYR A 125 11.83 2.22 3.05
C TYR A 125 12.63 0.92 3.11
N ALA A 126 13.58 0.77 2.19
CA ALA A 126 14.40 -0.45 2.02
C ALA A 126 15.81 -0.09 1.53
N VAL A 127 16.51 0.78 2.27
CA VAL A 127 17.90 1.18 1.98
C VAL A 127 18.84 -0.01 2.19
N SER A 128 18.55 -0.86 3.18
CA SER A 128 19.26 -2.12 3.46
C SER A 128 20.76 -1.92 3.71
N ASP A 129 21.10 -0.92 4.53
CA ASP A 129 22.47 -0.67 4.98
C ASP A 129 22.68 -1.01 6.47
N SER A 130 23.94 -1.15 6.86
CA SER A 130 24.36 -1.45 8.23
C SER A 130 24.07 -0.34 9.24
N ALA A 131 23.80 0.88 8.76
CA ALA A 131 23.51 2.03 9.60
C ALA A 131 22.02 2.11 9.97
N PHE A 132 21.18 1.28 9.35
CA PHE A 132 19.72 1.31 9.47
C PHE A 132 19.18 2.71 9.11
N SER A 133 19.64 3.24 7.97
CA SER A 133 19.32 4.61 7.53
C SER A 133 17.82 4.88 7.40
N GLU A 134 16.98 3.85 7.23
CA GLU A 134 15.53 4.00 7.18
C GLU A 134 14.96 4.70 8.41
N LYS A 135 15.60 4.56 9.59
CA LYS A 135 15.17 5.24 10.83
C LYS A 135 15.10 6.76 10.69
N ASP A 136 15.92 7.34 9.82
CA ASP A 136 15.97 8.78 9.59
C ASP A 136 14.96 9.19 8.50
N LEU A 137 14.71 8.32 7.54
CA LEU A 137 13.84 8.59 6.39
C LEU A 137 12.35 8.57 6.73
N VAL A 138 11.93 7.79 7.73
CA VAL A 138 10.51 7.70 8.12
C VAL A 138 9.90 9.05 8.52
N ASN A 139 10.71 10.01 8.97
CA ASN A 139 10.25 11.37 9.31
C ASN A 139 9.68 12.12 8.11
N ASN A 140 10.18 11.85 6.90
CA ASN A 140 9.70 12.48 5.67
C ASN A 140 8.21 12.22 5.44
N LEU A 141 7.66 11.08 5.86
CA LEU A 141 6.23 10.79 5.75
C LEU A 141 5.39 11.70 6.65
N ASN A 142 5.88 12.02 7.85
CA ASN A 142 5.19 12.92 8.77
C ASN A 142 5.22 14.36 8.26
N GLU A 143 6.36 14.79 7.70
CA GLU A 143 6.47 16.08 7.02
C GLU A 143 5.53 16.16 5.82
N PHE A 144 5.51 15.12 4.97
CA PHE A 144 4.56 15.01 3.86
C PHE A 144 3.11 15.13 4.34
N ASN A 145 2.71 14.36 5.36
CA ASN A 145 1.37 14.42 5.91
C ASN A 145 0.99 15.82 6.45
N THR A 146 1.98 16.59 6.91
CA THR A 146 1.79 17.96 7.42
C THR A 146 1.63 18.98 6.29
N HIS A 147 2.38 18.83 5.20
CA HIS A 147 2.43 19.81 4.12
C HIS A 147 1.51 19.49 2.94
N CYS A 148 1.42 18.22 2.57
CA CYS A 148 0.69 17.73 1.40
C CYS A 148 -0.55 16.89 1.76
N GLY A 149 -0.65 16.38 2.98
CA GLY A 149 -1.82 15.65 3.49
C GLY A 149 -2.97 16.56 3.96
N ILE A 150 -3.49 17.43 3.08
CA ILE A 150 -4.50 18.45 3.43
C ILE A 150 -5.79 17.79 3.96
N SER A 151 -6.16 16.64 3.42
CA SER A 151 -7.26 15.80 3.90
C SER A 151 -6.74 14.46 4.41
N ASP A 152 -7.55 13.76 5.23
CA ASP A 152 -7.17 12.45 5.76
C ASP A 152 -6.98 11.40 4.65
N THR A 153 -7.64 11.58 3.49
CA THR A 153 -7.46 10.71 2.33
C THR A 153 -6.12 10.93 1.60
N GLN A 154 -5.36 11.97 1.94
CA GLN A 154 -4.08 12.30 1.30
C GLN A 154 -2.87 12.01 2.20
N LYS A 155 -3.07 11.26 3.30
CA LYS A 155 -2.00 10.97 4.27
C LYS A 155 -1.48 9.55 4.13
N PHE A 156 -0.25 9.31 4.54
CA PHE A 156 0.19 7.97 4.87
C PHE A 156 -0.38 7.54 6.23
N ASP A 157 -0.82 6.28 6.34
CA ASP A 157 -1.24 5.66 7.60
C ASP A 157 -0.06 5.25 8.48
N GLY A 158 1.14 5.17 7.90
CA GLY A 158 2.35 4.90 8.65
C GLY A 158 3.57 4.65 7.77
N ALA A 159 4.61 4.13 8.41
CA ALA A 159 5.86 3.74 7.78
C ALA A 159 6.04 2.21 7.84
N ALA A 160 6.72 1.66 6.84
CA ALA A 160 7.21 0.30 6.82
C ALA A 160 8.70 0.30 6.48
N VAL A 161 9.46 -0.55 7.16
CA VAL A 161 10.90 -0.70 6.95
C VAL A 161 11.19 -2.14 6.56
N ASN A 162 11.87 -2.32 5.43
CA ASN A 162 12.38 -3.60 4.96
C ASN A 162 13.90 -3.48 4.77
N ASN A 163 14.61 -3.37 5.89
CA ASN A 163 16.08 -3.38 5.88
C ASN A 163 16.55 -4.84 5.79
N GLU A 164 17.21 -5.18 4.69
CA GLU A 164 17.69 -6.55 4.40
C GLU A 164 19.16 -6.76 4.80
N HIS A 165 19.75 -5.87 5.61
CA HIS A 165 21.10 -5.99 6.14
C HIS A 165 21.11 -6.78 7.45
N PHE A 166 20.97 -8.11 7.35
CA PHE A 166 20.99 -9.07 8.47
C PHE A 166 22.24 -9.96 8.50
#